data_AF-A0A7V8BE28-F1
#
_entry.id   AF-A0A7V8BE28-F1
#
_cell.length_a   1.000
_cell.length_b   1.000
_cell.length_c   1.000
_cell.angle_alpha   90.00
_cell.angle_beta   90.00
_cell.angle_gamma   90.00
#
_symmetry.space_group_name_H-M   'P 1'
#
loop_
_entity.id
_entity.type
_entity.pdbx_description
1 polymer ?
#
loop_
_entity_poly.entity_id
_entity_poly.type
_entity_poly.pdbx_seq_one_letter_code
_entity_poly.pdbx_strand_id
1 'polypeptide(L)'
;MNRFLFGLLATVLLAASAQARDTRHMFPVQDALTTGEAKAKLDPKIKLYFGDAPHPKVMRDFGEFTSNKKTNAFNKSDRVACEWAFLSAMLSFQ
;
A
#
# COMPACT_ATOMS: atom_id res chain seq x y z
N MET A 1 45.40 -18.79 -10.45
CA MET A 1 44.12 -19.54 -10.62
C MET A 1 43.30 -19.58 -9.33
N ASN A 2 43.82 -20.13 -8.23
CA ASN A 2 43.02 -20.40 -7.01
C ASN A 2 42.38 -19.18 -6.35
N ARG A 3 43.04 -18.01 -6.28
CA ARG A 3 42.49 -16.80 -5.63
C ARG A 3 41.22 -16.26 -6.32
N PHE A 4 41.19 -16.32 -7.65
CA PHE A 4 40.01 -15.94 -8.44
C PHE A 4 38.88 -16.96 -8.31
N LEU A 5 39.23 -18.25 -8.20
CA LEU A 5 38.26 -19.33 -7.99
C LEU A 5 37.55 -19.19 -6.63
N PHE A 6 38.30 -18.84 -5.57
CA PHE A 6 37.72 -18.56 -4.24
C PHE A 6 36.80 -17.33 -4.23
N GLY A 7 37.18 -16.26 -4.94
CA GLY A 7 36.34 -15.06 -5.07
C GLY A 7 35.03 -15.34 -5.81
N LEU A 8 35.08 -16.12 -6.89
CA LEU A 8 33.91 -16.51 -7.67
C LEU A 8 32.96 -17.44 -6.88
N LEU A 9 33.51 -18.36 -6.09
CA LEU A 9 32.70 -19.25 -5.26
C LEU A 9 31.96 -18.48 -4.15
N ALA A 10 32.59 -17.47 -3.57
CA ALA A 10 31.99 -16.61 -2.55
C ALA A 10 30.82 -15.78 -3.09
N THR A 11 30.90 -15.27 -4.33
CA THR A 11 29.80 -14.49 -4.92
C THR A 11 28.59 -15.34 -5.28
N VAL A 12 28.81 -16.59 -5.71
CA VAL A 12 27.71 -17.54 -5.97
C VAL A 12 26.97 -17.90 -4.68
N LEU A 13 27.67 -18.06 -3.57
CA LEU A 13 27.05 -18.34 -2.26
C LEU A 13 26.22 -17.17 -1.71
N LEU A 14 26.51 -15.94 -2.15
CA LEU A 14 25.79 -14.72 -1.75
C LEU A 14 24.66 -14.34 -2.73
N ALA A 15 24.49 -15.10 -3.82
CA ALA A 15 23.44 -14.85 -4.79
C ALA A 15 22.08 -15.27 -4.21
N ALA A 16 21.39 -14.33 -3.56
CA ALA A 16 20.02 -14.54 -3.12
C ALA A 16 19.08 -14.60 -4.33
N SER A 17 18.15 -15.57 -4.35
CA SER A 17 17.10 -15.63 -5.36
C SER A 17 16.21 -14.39 -5.26
N ALA A 18 16.07 -13.63 -6.35
CA ALA A 18 15.08 -12.57 -6.44
C ALA A 18 13.68 -13.21 -6.50
N GLN A 19 12.91 -13.06 -5.42
CA GLN A 19 11.54 -13.57 -5.34
C GLN A 19 10.59 -12.50 -5.87
N ALA A 20 10.06 -12.71 -7.08
CA ALA A 20 8.98 -11.89 -7.64
C ALA A 20 7.64 -12.46 -7.19
N ARG A 21 7.23 -12.14 -5.95
CA ARG A 21 5.92 -12.58 -5.45
C ARG A 21 4.79 -11.82 -6.15
N ASP A 22 3.80 -12.56 -6.62
CA ASP A 22 2.53 -12.05 -7.12
C ASP A 22 1.40 -12.65 -6.28
N THR A 23 1.14 -12.05 -5.12
CA THR A 23 0.08 -12.47 -4.20
C THR A 23 -0.95 -11.36 -4.10
N ARG A 24 -2.21 -11.71 -4.38
CA ARG A 24 -3.32 -10.77 -4.26
C ARG A 24 -3.93 -10.86 -2.86
N HIS A 25 -3.95 -9.74 -2.15
CA HIS A 25 -4.64 -9.59 -0.89
C HIS A 25 -5.87 -8.70 -1.03
N MET A 26 -6.93 -9.03 -0.31
CA MET A 26 -8.16 -8.23 -0.20
C MET A 26 -8.41 -8.00 1.29
N PHE A 27 -7.92 -6.88 1.80
CA PHE A 27 -8.13 -6.49 3.20
C PHE A 27 -9.38 -5.60 3.34
N PRO A 28 -10.06 -5.62 4.49
CA PRO A 28 -11.18 -4.71 4.75
C PRO A 28 -10.72 -3.25 4.73
N VAL A 29 -11.43 -2.40 3.98
CA VAL A 29 -11.16 -0.94 3.92
C VAL A 29 -11.27 -0.30 5.31
N GLN A 30 -12.20 -0.78 6.13
CA GLN A 30 -12.44 -0.27 7.47
C GLN A 30 -11.20 -0.40 8.38
N ASP A 31 -10.40 -1.46 8.22
CA ASP A 31 -9.16 -1.65 8.97
C ASP A 31 -8.18 -0.51 8.64
N ALA A 32 -8.00 -0.21 7.35
CA ALA A 32 -7.10 0.85 6.89
C ALA A 32 -7.50 2.24 7.41
N LEU A 33 -8.81 2.55 7.44
CA LEU A 33 -9.35 3.81 7.96
C LEU A 33 -9.20 3.96 9.49
N THR A 34 -9.06 2.86 10.22
CA THR A 34 -8.99 2.88 11.69
C THR A 34 -7.57 2.88 12.24
N THR A 35 -6.57 2.75 11.36
CA THR A 35 -5.14 2.88 11.71
C THR A 35 -4.84 4.24 12.34
N GLY A 36 -3.82 4.29 13.20
CA GLY A 36 -3.38 5.55 13.83
C GLY A 36 -3.00 6.61 12.80
N GLU A 37 -2.28 6.21 11.75
CA GLU A 37 -1.87 7.09 10.64
C GLU A 37 -3.06 7.67 9.89
N ALA A 38 -4.07 6.85 9.57
CA ALA A 38 -5.26 7.33 8.88
C ALA A 38 -6.04 8.32 9.74
N LYS A 39 -6.28 7.99 11.02
CA LYS A 39 -6.95 8.90 11.96
C LYS A 39 -6.22 10.23 12.15
N ALA A 40 -4.89 10.22 12.09
CA ALA A 40 -4.07 11.41 12.26
C ALA A 40 -4.03 12.31 11.01
N LYS A 41 -4.12 11.73 9.81
CA LYS A 41 -3.89 12.45 8.54
C LYS A 41 -5.15 12.75 7.74
N LEU A 42 -6.21 11.96 7.88
CA LEU A 42 -7.48 12.21 7.19
C LEU A 42 -8.25 13.34 7.88
N ASP A 43 -8.82 14.28 7.11
CA ASP A 43 -9.66 15.34 7.67
C ASP A 43 -10.99 14.72 8.16
N PRO A 44 -11.31 14.81 9.47
CA PRO A 44 -12.54 14.25 10.01
C PRO A 44 -13.82 14.93 9.47
N LYS A 45 -13.71 16.09 8.83
CA LYS A 45 -14.82 16.79 8.16
C LYS A 45 -15.19 16.15 6.82
N ILE A 46 -14.25 15.44 6.19
CA ILE A 46 -14.49 14.73 4.92
C ILE A 46 -14.90 13.29 5.25
N LYS A 47 -16.17 12.96 4.98
CA LYS A 47 -16.71 11.62 5.25
C LYS A 47 -16.51 10.73 4.03
N LEU A 48 -15.83 9.60 4.24
CA LEU A 48 -15.57 8.60 3.23
C LEU A 48 -16.60 7.47 3.38
N TYR A 49 -17.28 7.12 2.28
CA TYR A 49 -18.28 6.07 2.22
C TYR A 49 -17.86 5.04 1.17
N PHE A 50 -18.01 3.75 1.46
CA PHE A 50 -17.55 2.65 0.61
C PHE A 50 -18.64 1.57 0.47
N GLY A 51 -18.70 0.94 -0.71
CA GLY A 51 -19.68 -0.10 -1.00
C GLY A 51 -21.11 0.39 -0.78
N ASP A 52 -21.92 -0.43 -0.10
CA ASP A 52 -23.34 -0.12 0.18
C ASP A 52 -23.54 0.70 1.46
N ALA A 53 -22.49 1.33 2.00
CA ALA A 53 -22.61 2.15 3.20
C ALA A 53 -23.58 3.33 2.94
N PRO A 54 -24.53 3.59 3.86
CA PRO A 54 -25.48 4.68 3.69
C PRO A 54 -24.74 6.03 3.69
N HIS A 55 -25.05 6.86 2.69
CA HIS A 55 -24.51 8.21 2.57
C HIS A 55 -25.63 9.22 2.34
N PRO A 56 -25.41 10.51 2.67
CA PRO A 56 -26.38 11.57 2.39
C PRO A 56 -26.69 11.68 0.90
N LYS A 57 -27.85 12.27 0.57
CA LYS A 57 -28.21 12.56 -0.82
C LYS A 57 -27.13 13.43 -1.49
N VAL A 58 -26.65 13.00 -2.66
CA VAL A 58 -25.68 13.75 -3.45
C VAL A 58 -26.33 15.04 -3.98
N MET A 59 -25.82 16.19 -3.56
CA MET A 59 -26.28 17.50 -4.01
C MET A 59 -25.50 18.01 -5.23
N ARG A 60 -24.23 17.64 -5.33
CA ARG A 60 -23.33 17.98 -6.43
C ARG A 60 -22.38 16.80 -6.65
N ASP A 61 -22.19 16.45 -7.90
CA ASP A 61 -21.24 15.46 -8.35
C ASP A 61 -20.06 16.18 -9.03
N PHE A 62 -18.84 15.77 -8.69
CA PHE A 62 -17.60 16.31 -9.25
C PHE A 62 -16.94 15.36 -10.25
N GLY A 63 -17.56 14.22 -10.53
CA GLY A 63 -17.06 13.18 -11.42
C GLY A 63 -16.18 12.15 -10.72
N GLU A 64 -15.57 11.30 -11.53
CA GLU A 64 -14.72 10.21 -11.07
C GLU A 64 -13.25 10.60 -11.10
N PHE A 65 -12.52 10.26 -10.03
CA PHE A 65 -11.09 10.51 -9.89
C PHE A 65 -10.37 9.19 -9.60
N THR A 66 -9.28 8.94 -10.31
CA THR A 66 -8.46 7.73 -10.11
C THR A 66 -7.17 8.06 -9.37
N SER A 67 -6.78 7.20 -8.42
CA SER A 67 -5.50 7.30 -7.72
C SER A 67 -4.67 6.03 -7.93
N ASN A 68 -3.40 6.21 -8.28
CA ASN A 68 -2.44 5.12 -8.58
C ASN A 68 -1.26 5.15 -7.60
N LYS A 69 -1.52 5.39 -6.30
CA LYS A 69 -0.47 5.47 -5.29
C LYS A 69 0.15 4.10 -5.05
N LYS A 70 1.47 4.09 -4.90
CA LYS A 70 2.27 2.90 -4.62
C LYS A 70 3.15 3.18 -3.42
N THR A 71 3.53 2.12 -2.71
CA THR A 71 4.50 2.19 -1.63
C THR A 71 5.50 1.05 -1.74
N ASN A 72 6.66 1.22 -1.13
CA ASN A 72 7.58 0.11 -0.93
C ASN A 72 7.13 -0.74 0.26
N ALA A 73 7.21 -2.06 0.11
CA ALA A 73 6.97 -3.03 1.17
C ALA A 73 8.25 -3.37 1.97
N PHE A 74 9.38 -2.70 1.69
CA PHE A 74 10.63 -2.96 2.40
C PHE A 74 10.44 -2.73 3.90
N ASN A 75 10.77 -3.76 4.69
CA ASN A 75 10.60 -3.81 6.14
C ASN A 75 9.16 -3.54 6.63
N LYS A 76 8.14 -3.90 5.81
CA LYS A 76 6.72 -3.81 6.18
C LYS A 76 6.03 -5.12 5.83
N SER A 77 4.93 -5.43 6.52
CA SER A 77 4.03 -6.48 6.07
C SER A 77 3.22 -6.00 4.85
N ASP A 78 2.73 -6.93 4.04
CA ASP A 78 1.88 -6.61 2.89
C ASP A 78 0.65 -5.81 3.30
N ARG A 79 0.05 -6.15 4.47
CA ARG A 79 -1.06 -5.38 5.06
C ARG A 79 -0.70 -3.92 5.29
N VAL A 80 0.40 -3.66 5.99
CA VAL A 80 0.83 -2.28 6.30
C VAL A 80 1.16 -1.52 5.02
N ALA A 81 1.77 -2.18 4.02
CA ALA A 81 2.01 -1.59 2.72
C ALA A 81 0.71 -1.24 1.99
N CYS A 82 -0.28 -2.13 1.97
CA CYS A 82 -1.60 -1.88 1.39
C CYS A 82 -2.31 -0.69 2.08
N GLU A 83 -2.32 -0.68 3.42
CA GLU A 83 -2.92 0.39 4.22
C GLU A 83 -2.25 1.75 3.92
N TRP A 84 -0.92 1.77 3.77
CA TRP A 84 -0.18 2.98 3.44
C TRP A 84 -0.48 3.51 2.02
N ALA A 85 -0.54 2.61 1.04
CA ALA A 85 -0.91 2.98 -0.33
C ALA A 85 -2.36 3.50 -0.39
N PHE A 86 -3.28 2.84 0.31
CA PHE A 86 -4.66 3.26 0.44
C PHE A 86 -4.78 4.64 1.10
N LEU A 87 -4.10 4.89 2.23
CA LEU A 87 -4.10 6.18 2.90
C LEU A 87 -3.56 7.29 1.99
N SER A 88 -2.49 7.01 1.25
CA SER A 88 -1.92 7.95 0.28
C SER A 88 -2.93 8.32 -0.82
N ALA A 89 -3.79 7.38 -1.23
CA ALA A 89 -4.83 7.62 -2.21
C ALA A 89 -5.96 8.47 -1.62
N MET A 90 -6.40 8.17 -0.40
CA MET A 90 -7.44 8.95 0.28
C MET A 90 -7.01 10.40 0.53
N LEU A 91 -5.74 10.63 0.86
CA LEU A 91 -5.18 11.98 0.99
C LEU A 91 -5.15 12.76 -0.31
N SER A 92 -5.13 12.10 -1.48
CA SER A 92 -5.18 12.78 -2.78
C SER A 92 -6.60 13.17 -3.22
N PHE A 93 -7.63 12.69 -2.52
CA PHE A 93 -9.03 13.02 -2.79
C PHE A 93 -9.62 14.05 -1.84
N GLN A 94 -8.80 14.58 -0.93
CA GLN A 94 -9.17 15.59 0.04
C GLN A 94 -8.64 16.96 -0.35
#